data_AF-A0A6L8H583-F1
#
_entry.id   AF-A0A6L8H583-F1
#
_cell.length_a   1.000
_cell.length_b   1.000
_cell.length_c   1.000
_cell.angle_alpha   90.00
_cell.angle_beta   90.00
_cell.angle_gamma   90.00
#
_symmetry.space_group_name_H-M   'P 1'
#
loop_
_entity.id
_entity.type
_entity.pdbx_description
1 polymer ?
#
loop_
_entity_poly.entity_id
_entity_poly.type
_entity_poly.pdbx_seq_one_letter_code
_entity_poly.pdbx_strand_id
1 'polypeptide(L)'
;MRGSVEKNALMTLEDSSRELLTKHTKGFIVNAMSQGRSQSRSLPDKKPFLILRRTDEVPGRARRNGMRGVSLLCLAGLFLGGCVVPKGKYEATVTALEVTKTELKKRRMQYEELERENDKLRSEHEQAAFDLEMLSAEIQQIKDGQRSERDVLANREAQLQRDRATMVSKLQEIQHVHQQLKSQNRTLRDAARRYEKDLKEARAAVARSAAQASRASKKTGTESPPLASRTSTSKPAPPPVAVPLNETVTPVNINTASADDLELFLGLTKAEADKVVLNRPYRLRGELVSKRVVPKATFDVIKDRITAAPQ
;
A
#
# COMPACT_ATOMS: atom_id res chain seq x y z
N MET A 1 2.85 -29.30 36.92
CA MET A 1 4.15 -29.30 36.21
C MET A 1 4.05 -29.15 34.69
N ARG A 2 3.17 -29.87 33.95
CA ARG A 2 3.10 -29.77 32.47
C ARG A 2 2.98 -28.33 31.93
N GLY A 3 2.11 -27.50 32.50
CA GLY A 3 1.89 -26.11 32.04
C GLY A 3 3.03 -25.09 32.24
N SER A 4 4.13 -25.45 32.91
CA SER A 4 5.35 -24.60 32.91
C SER A 4 6.29 -24.94 31.77
N VAL A 5 6.40 -26.22 31.40
CA VAL A 5 7.26 -26.68 30.30
C VAL A 5 6.75 -26.13 28.96
N GLU A 6 5.44 -26.15 28.77
CA GLU A 6 4.76 -25.68 27.57
C GLU A 6 4.89 -24.15 27.36
N LYS A 7 4.89 -23.37 28.46
CA LYS A 7 5.13 -21.92 28.42
C LYS A 7 6.58 -21.56 28.11
N ASN A 8 7.55 -22.29 28.67
CA ASN A 8 8.96 -22.09 28.34
C ASN A 8 9.24 -22.43 26.87
N ALA A 9 8.66 -23.51 26.35
CA ALA A 9 8.78 -23.89 24.94
C ALA A 9 8.22 -22.82 23.99
N LEU A 10 7.07 -22.23 24.32
CA LEU A 10 6.47 -21.15 23.52
C LEU A 10 7.31 -19.87 23.54
N MET A 11 7.86 -19.46 24.69
CA MET A 11 8.76 -18.29 24.73
C MET A 11 10.02 -18.51 23.88
N THR A 12 10.66 -19.69 23.96
CA THR A 12 11.85 -19.98 23.14
C THR A 12 11.56 -19.97 21.63
N LEU A 13 10.32 -20.29 21.21
CA LEU A 13 9.91 -20.22 19.80
C LEU A 13 9.65 -18.78 19.33
N GLU A 14 9.03 -17.93 20.16
CA GLU A 14 8.83 -16.51 19.83
C GLU A 14 10.17 -15.76 19.75
N ASP A 15 11.09 -16.00 20.67
CA ASP A 15 12.38 -15.31 20.68
C ASP A 15 13.29 -15.77 19.52
N SER A 16 13.32 -17.08 19.20
CA SER A 16 14.02 -17.58 18.01
C SER A 16 13.43 -17.01 16.72
N SER A 17 12.10 -16.86 16.65
CA SER A 17 11.43 -16.21 15.51
C SER A 17 11.81 -14.73 15.38
N ARG A 18 11.85 -14.00 16.50
CA ARG A 18 12.31 -12.58 16.54
C ARG A 18 13.78 -12.44 16.14
N GLU A 19 14.62 -13.37 16.54
CA GLU A 19 16.05 -13.37 16.19
C GLU A 19 16.25 -13.65 14.69
N LEU A 20 15.48 -14.58 14.09
CA LEU A 20 15.50 -14.82 12.66
C LEU A 20 14.98 -13.60 11.86
N LEU A 21 13.88 -12.98 12.28
CA LEU A 21 13.36 -11.75 11.66
C LEU A 21 14.35 -10.59 11.74
N THR A 22 15.05 -10.41 12.87
CA THR A 22 16.07 -9.34 13.00
C THR A 22 17.36 -9.64 12.25
N LYS A 23 17.78 -10.91 12.12
CA LYS A 23 18.90 -11.31 11.25
C LYS A 23 18.57 -11.08 9.78
N HIS A 24 17.38 -11.48 9.33
CA HIS A 24 16.97 -11.34 7.93
C HIS A 24 16.77 -9.87 7.53
N THR A 25 16.15 -9.05 8.39
CA THR A 25 16.01 -7.60 8.15
C THR A 25 17.35 -6.86 8.18
N LYS A 26 18.25 -7.16 9.13
CA LYS A 26 19.61 -6.58 9.13
C LYS A 26 20.40 -6.98 7.87
N GLY A 27 20.32 -8.23 7.45
CA GLY A 27 20.93 -8.69 6.19
C GLY A 27 20.39 -7.94 4.97
N PHE A 28 19.07 -7.77 4.88
CA PHE A 28 18.42 -7.05 3.79
C PHE A 28 18.78 -5.56 3.78
N ILE A 29 18.80 -4.91 4.95
CA ILE A 29 19.16 -3.49 5.11
C ILE A 29 20.64 -3.25 4.78
N VAL A 30 21.55 -4.13 5.21
CA VAL A 30 22.98 -4.03 4.87
C VAL A 30 23.22 -4.27 3.39
N ASN A 31 22.52 -5.22 2.76
CA ASN A 31 22.62 -5.44 1.31
C ASN A 31 22.04 -4.26 0.50
N ALA A 32 20.90 -3.70 0.91
CA ALA A 32 20.31 -2.52 0.29
C ALA A 32 21.20 -1.27 0.46
N MET A 33 21.80 -1.06 1.63
CA MET A 33 22.78 0.02 1.83
C MET A 33 24.07 -0.22 1.04
N SER A 34 24.52 -1.47 0.89
CA SER A 34 25.66 -1.82 0.02
C SER A 34 25.38 -1.44 -1.44
N GLN A 35 24.25 -1.90 -1.99
CA GLN A 35 23.85 -1.61 -3.37
C GLN A 35 23.62 -0.10 -3.61
N GLY A 36 23.04 0.63 -2.66
CA GLY A 36 22.91 2.09 -2.73
C GLY A 36 24.24 2.85 -2.65
N ARG A 37 25.24 2.31 -1.93
CA ARG A 37 26.57 2.92 -1.80
C ARG A 37 27.51 2.60 -2.97
N SER A 38 27.25 1.51 -3.69
CA SER A 38 28.00 1.11 -4.90
C SER A 38 27.66 1.95 -6.13
N GLN A 39 26.48 2.56 -6.22
CA GLN A 39 26.11 3.48 -7.31
C GLN A 39 26.48 4.96 -7.07
N SER A 40 27.08 5.28 -5.92
CA SER A 40 27.41 6.66 -5.51
C SER A 40 28.91 6.97 -5.46
N ARG A 41 29.72 6.24 -6.26
CA ARG A 41 31.11 6.60 -6.55
C ARG A 41 31.36 6.66 -8.06
N SER A 42 32.17 7.64 -8.45
CA SER A 42 32.56 8.01 -9.83
C SER A 42 31.43 8.34 -10.82
N LEU A 43 30.84 9.53 -10.67
CA LEU A 43 30.91 10.45 -11.82
C LEU A 43 32.31 11.09 -11.78
N PRO A 44 33.13 11.00 -12.84
CA PRO A 44 34.25 11.93 -13.00
C PRO A 44 33.68 13.34 -13.21
N ASP A 45 34.39 14.35 -12.70
CA ASP A 45 33.97 15.75 -12.81
C ASP A 45 33.55 16.09 -14.24
N LYS A 46 32.31 16.56 -14.38
CA LYS A 46 31.89 17.29 -15.58
C LYS A 46 32.67 18.60 -15.61
N LYS A 47 33.89 18.54 -16.18
CA LYS A 47 34.59 19.71 -16.71
C LYS A 47 33.55 20.53 -17.48
N PRO A 48 33.46 21.85 -17.26
CA PRO A 48 32.54 22.66 -18.04
C PRO A 48 32.85 22.40 -19.51
N PHE A 49 31.81 22.04 -20.28
CA PHE A 49 31.92 21.87 -21.72
C PHE A 49 32.23 23.26 -22.28
N LEU A 50 33.53 23.56 -22.37
CA LEU A 50 34.03 24.80 -22.93
C LEU A 50 33.47 24.87 -24.33
N ILE A 51 32.46 25.73 -24.49
CA ILE A 51 31.99 26.17 -25.79
C ILE A 51 33.23 26.72 -26.48
N LEU A 52 33.78 25.92 -27.40
CA LEU A 52 34.84 26.36 -28.29
C LEU A 52 34.17 27.34 -29.25
N ARG A 53 33.98 28.58 -28.77
CA ARG A 53 33.78 29.73 -29.64
C ARG A 53 35.00 29.72 -30.55
N ARG A 54 34.77 29.32 -31.79
CA ARG A 54 35.72 29.33 -32.90
C ARG A 54 36.31 30.74 -32.95
N THR A 55 37.49 30.91 -32.37
CA THR A 55 38.30 32.11 -32.58
C THR A 55 38.91 31.98 -33.95
N ASP A 56 38.51 32.85 -34.87
CA ASP A 56 39.06 32.91 -36.23
C ASP A 56 40.49 33.49 -36.21
N GLU A 57 41.42 32.74 -35.61
CA GLU A 57 42.86 32.99 -35.65
C GLU A 57 43.39 32.65 -37.04
N VAL A 58 43.40 33.66 -37.91
CA VAL A 58 44.01 33.59 -39.25
C VAL A 58 45.51 33.31 -39.12
N PRO A 59 46.04 32.19 -39.64
CA PRO A 59 47.46 31.90 -39.56
C PRO A 59 48.23 32.71 -40.61
N GLY A 60 49.13 33.60 -40.17
CA GLY A 60 50.11 34.20 -41.09
C GLY A 60 50.56 35.63 -40.83
N ARG A 61 51.15 35.91 -39.65
CA ARG A 61 52.02 37.09 -39.51
C ARG A 61 53.48 36.64 -39.31
N ALA A 62 54.10 36.22 -40.41
CA ALA A 62 55.51 35.87 -40.45
C ALA A 62 56.40 37.02 -39.92
N ARG A 63 57.41 36.68 -39.13
CA ARG A 63 58.33 37.65 -38.51
C ARG A 63 59.01 38.53 -39.57
N ARG A 64 58.65 39.81 -39.57
CA ARG A 64 59.33 40.86 -40.34
C ARG A 64 60.65 41.23 -39.65
N ASN A 65 61.73 40.48 -39.91
CA ASN A 65 63.11 40.91 -39.67
C ASN A 65 64.06 40.01 -40.49
N GLY A 66 64.94 40.60 -41.31
CA GLY A 66 65.99 39.85 -42.02
C GLY A 66 66.06 39.97 -43.56
N MET A 67 65.32 40.86 -44.24
CA MET A 67 65.52 41.06 -45.69
C MET A 67 65.26 42.48 -46.22
N ARG A 68 65.63 43.51 -45.45
CA ARG A 68 65.50 44.92 -45.86
C ARG A 68 66.53 45.39 -46.91
N GLY A 69 67.51 44.57 -47.28
CA GLY A 69 68.53 44.89 -48.29
C GLY A 69 68.28 44.34 -49.71
N VAL A 70 67.43 43.32 -49.88
CA VAL A 70 67.28 42.62 -51.18
C VAL A 70 66.08 43.12 -51.99
N SER A 71 65.06 43.67 -51.32
CA SER A 71 63.80 44.10 -51.96
C SER A 71 63.94 45.29 -52.92
N LEU A 72 64.93 46.17 -52.73
CA LEU A 72 65.16 47.30 -53.66
C LEU A 72 65.90 46.87 -54.94
N LEU A 73 66.73 45.82 -54.88
CA LEU A 73 67.54 45.41 -56.03
C LEU A 73 66.69 44.73 -57.12
N CYS A 74 65.63 44.00 -56.73
CA CYS A 74 64.69 43.38 -57.68
C CYS A 74 63.77 44.41 -58.36
N LEU A 75 63.48 45.56 -57.73
CA LEU A 75 62.65 46.61 -58.32
C LEU A 75 63.42 47.44 -59.37
N ALA A 76 64.73 47.63 -59.20
CA ALA A 76 65.56 48.31 -60.19
C ALA A 76 65.68 47.54 -61.53
N GLY A 77 65.58 46.21 -61.49
CA GLY A 77 65.63 45.36 -62.70
C GLY A 77 64.34 45.32 -63.53
N LEU A 78 63.22 45.87 -63.04
CA LEU A 78 61.90 45.75 -63.67
C LEU A 78 61.57 46.88 -64.68
N PHE A 79 62.40 47.92 -64.79
CA PHE A 79 62.07 49.14 -65.56
C PHE A 79 62.79 49.30 -66.91
N LEU A 80 63.72 48.40 -67.29
CA LEU A 80 64.49 48.51 -68.54
C LEU A 80 64.53 47.24 -69.40
N GLY A 81 63.73 46.23 -69.04
CA GLY A 81 63.54 45.03 -69.87
C GLY A 81 62.08 44.60 -69.81
N GLY A 82 61.36 44.76 -70.92
CA GLY A 82 60.00 44.24 -71.02
C GLY A 82 60.02 42.72 -70.88
N CYS A 83 59.40 42.20 -69.82
CA CYS A 83 59.25 40.76 -69.59
C CYS A 83 58.28 40.15 -70.62
N VAL A 84 58.75 39.95 -71.85
CA VAL A 84 58.06 39.18 -72.89
C VAL A 84 58.07 37.71 -72.44
N VAL A 85 57.06 37.34 -71.66
CA VAL A 85 56.83 35.95 -71.29
C VAL A 85 56.56 35.17 -72.60
N PRO A 86 57.36 34.15 -72.93
CA PRO A 86 57.18 33.42 -74.19
C PRO A 86 55.82 32.73 -74.16
N LYS A 87 55.05 32.86 -75.25
CA LYS A 87 53.63 32.46 -75.34
C LYS A 87 53.32 31.10 -74.70
N GLY A 88 54.14 30.07 -74.99
CA GLY A 88 53.97 28.73 -74.42
C GLY A 88 54.04 28.64 -72.89
N LYS A 89 54.80 29.50 -72.21
CA LYS A 89 54.80 29.56 -70.73
C LYS A 89 53.52 30.18 -70.18
N TYR A 90 52.96 31.18 -70.86
CA TYR A 90 51.68 31.77 -70.49
C TYR A 90 50.55 30.74 -70.61
N GLU A 91 50.42 30.08 -71.75
CA GLU A 91 49.43 29.00 -71.97
C GLU A 91 49.56 27.87 -70.93
N ALA A 92 50.80 27.46 -70.59
CA ALA A 92 51.05 26.47 -69.54
C ALA A 92 50.62 26.95 -68.14
N THR A 93 50.80 28.23 -67.80
CA THR A 93 50.31 28.78 -66.52
C THR A 93 48.79 28.94 -66.48
N VAL A 94 48.15 29.27 -67.61
CA VAL A 94 46.68 29.37 -67.72
C VAL A 94 46.03 28.00 -67.53
N THR A 95 46.53 26.98 -68.23
CA THR A 95 46.03 25.59 -68.09
C THR A 95 46.23 25.04 -66.67
N ALA A 96 47.37 25.30 -66.02
CA ALA A 96 47.57 24.96 -64.60
C ALA A 96 46.61 25.70 -63.65
N LEU A 97 46.28 26.96 -63.94
CA LEU A 97 45.28 27.73 -63.20
C LEU A 97 43.87 27.15 -63.38
N GLU A 98 43.52 26.67 -64.57
CA GLU A 98 42.24 26.01 -64.82
C GLU A 98 42.11 24.66 -64.10
N VAL A 99 43.17 23.85 -64.09
CA VAL A 99 43.23 22.61 -63.29
C VAL A 99 43.02 22.92 -61.80
N THR A 100 43.81 23.83 -61.22
CA THR A 100 43.67 24.19 -59.80
C THR A 100 42.31 24.82 -59.47
N LYS A 101 41.70 25.57 -60.42
CA LYS A 101 40.33 26.10 -60.30
C LYS A 101 39.27 25.00 -60.26
N THR A 102 39.42 23.92 -61.04
CA THR A 102 38.51 22.76 -60.98
C THR A 102 38.70 21.94 -59.70
N GLU A 103 39.94 21.75 -59.24
CA GLU A 103 40.25 21.08 -57.97
C GLU A 103 39.70 21.86 -56.76
N LEU A 104 39.86 23.19 -56.75
CA LEU A 104 39.32 24.05 -55.70
C LEU A 104 37.79 24.01 -55.67
N LYS A 105 37.13 24.04 -56.84
CA LYS A 105 35.66 23.81 -56.93
C LYS A 105 35.27 22.45 -56.36
N LYS A 106 35.97 21.37 -56.72
CA LYS A 106 35.71 20.02 -56.18
C LYS A 106 35.85 19.98 -54.66
N ARG A 107 36.92 20.57 -54.10
CA ARG A 107 37.11 20.68 -52.65
C ARG A 107 35.99 21.47 -51.98
N ARG A 108 35.52 22.58 -52.56
CA ARG A 108 34.35 23.33 -52.03
C ARG A 108 33.11 22.47 -51.94
N MET A 109 32.74 21.74 -53.00
CA MET A 109 31.60 20.82 -52.96
C MET A 109 31.77 19.73 -51.88
N GLN A 110 32.99 19.21 -51.70
CA GLN A 110 33.28 18.24 -50.63
C GLN A 110 33.15 18.83 -49.22
N TYR A 111 33.56 20.09 -49.02
CA TYR A 111 33.38 20.78 -47.74
C TYR A 111 31.89 21.07 -47.45
N GLU A 112 31.11 21.50 -48.45
CA GLU A 112 29.67 21.70 -48.29
C GLU A 112 28.94 20.41 -47.91
N GLU A 113 29.33 19.27 -48.49
CA GLU A 113 28.69 17.98 -48.16
C GLU A 113 29.04 17.52 -46.75
N LEU A 114 30.31 17.64 -46.35
CA LEU A 114 30.74 17.38 -44.98
C LEU A 114 30.06 18.33 -43.97
N GLU A 115 29.77 19.57 -44.35
CA GLU A 115 29.04 20.52 -43.51
C GLU A 115 27.58 20.08 -43.31
N ARG A 116 26.89 19.65 -44.39
CA ARG A 116 25.54 19.06 -44.31
C ARG A 116 25.50 17.81 -43.42
N GLU A 117 26.48 16.91 -43.55
CA GLU A 117 26.58 15.72 -42.69
C GLU A 117 26.80 16.10 -41.21
N ASN A 118 27.66 17.08 -40.93
CA ASN A 118 27.89 17.56 -39.56
C ASN A 118 26.65 18.22 -38.96
N ASP A 119 25.92 19.02 -39.73
CA ASP A 119 24.69 19.67 -39.25
C ASP A 119 23.55 18.67 -39.04
N LYS A 120 23.45 17.65 -39.89
CA LYS A 120 22.54 16.52 -39.65
C LYS A 120 22.89 15.81 -38.34
N LEU A 121 24.15 15.41 -38.14
CA LEU A 121 24.59 14.74 -36.91
C LEU A 121 24.38 15.61 -35.66
N ARG A 122 24.52 16.94 -35.78
CA ARG A 122 24.15 17.88 -34.70
C ARG A 122 22.67 17.83 -34.38
N SER A 123 21.79 17.90 -35.39
CA SER A 123 20.34 17.83 -35.16
C SER A 123 19.91 16.49 -34.54
N GLU A 124 20.51 15.37 -34.97
CA GLU A 124 20.27 14.04 -34.38
C GLU A 124 20.77 13.97 -32.92
N HIS A 125 21.91 14.58 -32.62
CA HIS A 125 22.44 14.66 -31.25
C HIS A 125 21.61 15.59 -30.34
N GLU A 126 21.12 16.72 -30.85
CA GLU A 126 20.23 17.63 -30.12
C GLU A 126 18.88 16.96 -29.84
N GLN A 127 18.31 16.24 -30.81
CA GLN A 127 17.11 15.43 -30.61
C GLN A 127 17.34 14.33 -29.56
N ALA A 128 18.43 13.56 -29.67
CA ALA A 128 18.76 12.54 -28.68
C ALA A 128 19.00 13.11 -27.27
N ALA A 129 19.55 14.32 -27.15
CA ALA A 129 19.69 15.00 -25.86
C ALA A 129 18.33 15.39 -25.26
N PHE A 130 17.41 15.92 -26.08
CA PHE A 130 16.03 16.21 -25.65
C PHE A 130 15.28 14.95 -25.22
N ASP A 131 15.36 13.87 -25.99
CA ASP A 131 14.72 12.60 -25.66
C ASP A 131 15.27 12.02 -24.33
N LEU A 132 16.57 12.16 -24.08
CA LEU A 132 17.18 11.77 -22.80
C LEU A 132 16.70 12.65 -21.62
N GLU A 133 16.52 13.96 -21.82
CA GLU A 133 15.96 14.84 -20.79
C GLU A 133 14.51 14.47 -20.47
N MET A 134 13.68 14.26 -21.50
CA MET A 134 12.29 13.81 -21.36
C MET A 134 12.18 12.47 -20.62
N LEU A 135 12.94 11.45 -21.03
CA LEU A 135 12.98 10.16 -20.34
C LEU A 135 13.48 10.29 -18.90
N SER A 136 14.41 11.20 -18.62
CA SER A 136 14.88 11.45 -17.24
C SER A 136 13.79 12.05 -16.36
N ALA A 137 12.94 12.93 -16.92
CA ALA A 137 11.79 13.51 -16.24
C ALA A 137 10.69 12.47 -15.97
N GLU A 138 10.38 11.61 -16.94
CA GLU A 138 9.44 10.49 -16.75
C GLU A 138 9.93 9.52 -15.66
N ILE A 139 11.21 9.14 -15.70
CA ILE A 139 11.83 8.31 -14.65
C ILE A 139 11.73 8.97 -13.27
N GLN A 140 11.89 10.30 -13.20
CA GLN A 140 11.76 11.03 -11.94
C GLN A 140 10.31 11.05 -11.44
N GLN A 141 9.34 11.30 -12.32
CA GLN A 141 7.91 11.23 -12.00
C GLN A 141 7.50 9.83 -11.51
N ILE A 142 7.99 8.76 -12.14
CA ILE A 142 7.73 7.37 -11.72
C ILE A 142 8.34 7.11 -10.32
N LYS A 143 9.56 7.60 -10.05
CA LYS A 143 10.20 7.48 -8.73
C LYS A 143 9.41 8.19 -7.64
N ASP A 144 8.91 9.39 -7.92
CA ASP A 144 8.16 10.18 -6.93
C ASP A 144 6.74 9.61 -6.72
N GLY A 145 6.12 9.08 -7.77
CA GLY A 145 4.94 8.21 -7.69
C GLY A 145 5.16 7.04 -6.73
N GLN A 146 6.18 6.21 -6.97
CA GLN A 146 6.52 5.08 -6.08
C GLN A 146 6.85 5.50 -4.64
N ARG A 147 7.43 6.69 -4.42
CA ARG A 147 7.65 7.23 -3.06
C ARG A 147 6.33 7.52 -2.38
N SER A 148 5.44 8.28 -3.03
CA SER A 148 4.13 8.60 -2.48
C SER A 148 3.27 7.36 -2.20
N GLU A 149 3.32 6.35 -3.07
CA GLU A 149 2.66 5.05 -2.84
C GLU A 149 3.22 4.34 -1.60
N ARG A 150 4.55 4.30 -1.43
CA ARG A 150 5.20 3.72 -0.25
C ARG A 150 4.84 4.48 1.03
N ASP A 151 4.75 5.80 0.98
CA ASP A 151 4.37 6.62 2.13
C ASP A 151 2.90 6.38 2.52
N VAL A 152 1.99 6.26 1.55
CA VAL A 152 0.58 5.89 1.82
C VAL A 152 0.49 4.48 2.41
N LEU A 153 1.23 3.51 1.88
CA LEU A 153 1.28 2.15 2.40
C LEU A 153 1.86 2.10 3.82
N ALA A 154 2.96 2.80 4.10
CA ALA A 154 3.57 2.86 5.42
C ALA A 154 2.64 3.51 6.46
N ASN A 155 1.94 4.60 6.09
CA ASN A 155 0.93 5.21 6.94
C ASN A 155 -0.25 4.27 7.22
N ARG A 156 -0.70 3.52 6.21
CA ARG A 156 -1.79 2.54 6.38
C ARG A 156 -1.36 1.36 7.24
N GLU A 157 -0.13 0.88 7.08
CA GLU A 157 0.44 -0.18 7.90
C GLU A 157 0.56 0.27 9.37
N ALA A 158 1.11 1.45 9.62
CA ALA A 158 1.20 2.03 10.96
C ALA A 158 -0.19 2.17 11.62
N GLN A 159 -1.22 2.54 10.86
CA GLN A 159 -2.60 2.54 11.37
C GLN A 159 -3.08 1.13 11.74
N LEU A 160 -2.90 0.14 10.85
CA LEU A 160 -3.31 -1.24 11.11
C LEU A 160 -2.53 -1.86 12.30
N GLN A 161 -1.28 -1.47 12.51
CA GLN A 161 -0.50 -1.85 13.70
C GLN A 161 -1.07 -1.24 14.99
N ARG A 162 -1.47 0.04 14.99
CA ARG A 162 -2.17 0.68 16.13
C ARG A 162 -3.52 0.02 16.42
N ASP A 163 -4.30 -0.28 15.37
CA ASP A 163 -5.59 -0.96 15.49
C ASP A 163 -5.42 -2.38 16.05
N ARG A 164 -4.42 -3.12 15.56
CA ARG A 164 -4.04 -4.45 16.07
C ARG A 164 -3.64 -4.39 17.54
N ALA A 165 -2.76 -3.47 17.94
CA ALA A 165 -2.34 -3.30 19.34
C ALA A 165 -3.55 -3.00 20.24
N THR A 166 -4.45 -2.11 19.80
CA THR A 166 -5.70 -1.78 20.50
C THR A 166 -6.59 -3.01 20.68
N MET A 167 -6.76 -3.84 19.64
CA MET A 167 -7.56 -5.06 19.73
C MET A 167 -6.91 -6.12 20.64
N VAL A 168 -5.58 -6.26 20.61
CA VAL A 168 -4.85 -7.16 21.53
C VAL A 168 -5.06 -6.74 22.98
N SER A 169 -4.95 -5.44 23.30
CA SER A 169 -5.21 -4.93 24.65
C SER A 169 -6.64 -5.20 25.10
N LYS A 170 -7.64 -4.96 24.25
CA LYS A 170 -9.05 -5.28 24.53
C LYS A 170 -9.29 -6.78 24.77
N LEU A 171 -8.63 -7.65 24.00
CA LEU A 171 -8.72 -9.09 24.19
C LEU A 171 -8.13 -9.52 25.55
N GLN A 172 -6.99 -8.94 25.96
CA GLN A 172 -6.38 -9.19 27.27
C GLN A 172 -7.29 -8.71 28.42
N GLU A 173 -7.89 -7.53 28.29
CA GLU A 173 -8.86 -6.98 29.26
C GLU A 173 -10.08 -7.90 29.41
N ILE A 174 -10.71 -8.30 28.29
CA ILE A 174 -11.85 -9.22 28.28
C ILE A 174 -11.46 -10.58 28.90
N GLN A 175 -10.27 -11.09 28.63
CA GLN A 175 -9.76 -12.33 29.25
C GLN A 175 -9.61 -12.19 30.77
N HIS A 176 -9.07 -11.07 31.26
CA HIS A 176 -8.94 -10.80 32.70
C HIS A 176 -10.32 -10.70 33.36
N VAL A 177 -11.23 -9.89 32.80
CA VAL A 177 -12.61 -9.73 33.29
C VAL A 177 -13.35 -11.07 33.29
N HIS A 178 -13.18 -11.91 32.26
CA HIS A 178 -13.76 -13.26 32.23
C HIS A 178 -13.22 -14.15 33.35
N GLN A 179 -11.90 -14.13 33.63
CA GLN A 179 -11.31 -14.89 34.72
C GLN A 179 -11.81 -14.43 36.10
N GLN A 180 -11.94 -13.12 36.30
CA GLN A 180 -12.47 -12.52 37.52
C GLN A 180 -13.96 -12.87 37.72
N LEU A 181 -14.80 -12.69 36.70
CA LEU A 181 -16.21 -13.11 36.75
C LEU A 181 -16.35 -14.62 37.00
N LYS A 182 -15.46 -15.44 36.45
CA LYS A 182 -15.43 -16.89 36.67
C LYS A 182 -15.05 -17.27 38.11
N SER A 183 -14.17 -16.52 38.77
CA SER A 183 -13.84 -16.74 40.18
C SER A 183 -14.99 -16.29 41.10
N GLN A 184 -15.60 -15.13 40.84
CA GLN A 184 -16.80 -14.66 41.56
C GLN A 184 -17.99 -15.62 41.40
N ASN A 185 -18.19 -16.15 40.19
CA ASN A 185 -19.21 -17.18 39.92
C ASN A 185 -18.93 -18.54 40.59
N ARG A 186 -17.70 -18.80 41.04
CA ARG A 186 -17.38 -19.96 41.88
C ARG A 186 -17.72 -19.66 43.34
N THR A 187 -17.23 -18.55 43.89
CA THR A 187 -17.49 -18.19 45.29
C THR A 187 -18.98 -18.01 45.59
N LEU A 188 -19.77 -17.44 44.67
CA LEU A 188 -21.23 -17.34 44.81
C LEU A 188 -21.92 -18.72 44.80
N ARG A 189 -21.47 -19.66 43.95
CA ARG A 189 -21.99 -21.03 43.95
C ARG A 189 -21.61 -21.80 45.21
N ASP A 190 -20.39 -21.59 45.72
CA ASP A 190 -19.93 -22.21 46.96
C ASP A 190 -20.67 -21.64 48.18
N ALA A 191 -20.99 -20.34 48.19
CA ALA A 191 -21.83 -19.70 49.20
C ALA A 191 -23.27 -20.24 49.15
N ALA A 192 -23.88 -20.35 47.97
CA ALA A 192 -25.21 -20.95 47.81
C ALA A 192 -25.26 -22.40 48.36
N ARG A 193 -24.26 -23.23 48.03
CA ARG A 193 -24.13 -24.60 48.55
C ARG A 193 -23.98 -24.66 50.08
N ARG A 194 -23.30 -23.67 50.69
CA ARG A 194 -23.22 -23.55 52.16
C ARG A 194 -24.59 -23.25 52.75
N TYR A 195 -25.28 -22.21 52.26
CA TYR A 195 -26.63 -21.87 52.74
C TYR A 195 -27.64 -23.01 52.56
N GLU A 196 -27.60 -23.75 51.44
CA GLU A 196 -28.41 -24.95 51.23
C GLU A 196 -28.13 -26.04 52.27
N LYS A 197 -26.85 -26.27 52.58
CA LYS A 197 -26.43 -27.21 53.62
C LYS A 197 -26.90 -26.77 55.00
N ASP A 198 -26.66 -25.51 55.37
CA ASP A 198 -27.01 -24.96 56.68
C ASP A 198 -28.55 -24.98 56.89
N LEU A 199 -29.33 -24.64 55.86
CA LEU A 199 -30.80 -24.78 55.89
C LEU A 199 -31.25 -26.24 56.03
N LYS A 200 -30.55 -27.20 55.42
CA LYS A 200 -30.85 -28.63 55.56
C LYS A 200 -30.50 -29.15 56.95
N GLU A 201 -29.38 -28.70 57.53
CA GLU A 201 -28.97 -29.05 58.90
C GLU A 201 -29.91 -28.41 59.95
N ALA A 202 -30.31 -27.15 59.76
CA ALA A 202 -31.30 -26.48 60.60
C ALA A 202 -32.67 -27.17 60.55
N ARG A 203 -33.17 -27.54 59.35
CA ARG A 203 -34.39 -28.36 59.20
C ARG A 203 -34.26 -29.70 59.91
N ALA A 204 -33.12 -30.38 59.78
CA ALA A 204 -32.86 -31.64 60.47
C ALA A 204 -32.70 -31.47 61.99
N ALA A 205 -32.26 -30.31 62.48
CA ALA A 205 -32.20 -29.99 63.91
C ALA A 205 -33.60 -29.74 64.48
N VAL A 206 -34.44 -28.96 63.78
CA VAL A 206 -35.86 -28.75 64.15
C VAL A 206 -36.66 -30.05 64.12
N ALA A 207 -36.43 -30.92 63.12
CA ALA A 207 -37.05 -32.25 63.09
C ALA A 207 -36.61 -33.13 64.27
N ARG A 208 -35.33 -33.07 64.68
CA ARG A 208 -34.81 -33.78 65.85
C ARG A 208 -35.38 -33.25 67.17
N SER A 209 -35.48 -31.93 67.34
CA SER A 209 -36.08 -31.36 68.56
C SER A 209 -37.58 -31.63 68.64
N ALA A 210 -38.30 -31.58 67.51
CA ALA A 210 -39.71 -31.99 67.45
C ALA A 210 -39.92 -33.48 67.78
N ALA A 211 -39.03 -34.36 67.31
CA ALA A 211 -39.05 -35.79 67.65
C ALA A 211 -38.68 -36.07 69.12
N GLN A 212 -37.84 -35.24 69.73
CA GLN A 212 -37.55 -35.30 71.17
C GLN A 212 -38.74 -34.79 71.99
N ALA A 213 -39.39 -33.70 71.57
CA ALA A 213 -40.58 -33.16 72.22
C ALA A 213 -41.77 -34.14 72.16
N SER A 214 -42.03 -34.79 71.01
CA SER A 214 -43.08 -35.80 70.90
C SER A 214 -42.77 -37.08 71.71
N ARG A 215 -41.48 -37.40 71.90
CA ARG A 215 -41.06 -38.50 72.80
C ARG A 215 -41.20 -38.14 74.28
N ALA A 216 -41.05 -36.87 74.65
CA ALA A 216 -41.35 -36.36 75.99
C ALA A 216 -42.87 -36.28 76.27
N SER A 217 -43.68 -36.02 75.23
CA SER A 217 -45.13 -35.90 75.34
C SER A 217 -45.90 -37.23 75.24
N LYS A 218 -45.27 -38.40 75.48
CA LYS A 218 -45.99 -39.68 75.63
C LYS A 218 -46.63 -39.85 77.03
N LYS A 219 -47.20 -38.76 77.53
CA LYS A 219 -48.20 -38.66 78.59
C LYS A 219 -49.15 -37.53 78.20
N THR A 220 -50.46 -37.79 78.26
CA THR A 220 -51.57 -36.90 77.85
C THR A 220 -51.61 -36.55 76.35
N GLY A 221 -52.80 -36.54 75.75
CA GLY A 221 -53.02 -36.34 74.32
C GLY A 221 -54.17 -35.37 74.03
N THR A 222 -54.94 -35.66 72.97
CA THR A 222 -56.21 -35.02 72.57
C THR A 222 -56.14 -33.83 71.59
N GLU A 223 -56.32 -34.17 70.30
CA GLU A 223 -57.40 -33.68 69.41
C GLU A 223 -57.54 -32.19 68.95
N SER A 224 -57.09 -31.94 67.71
CA SER A 224 -57.83 -31.27 66.60
C SER A 224 -58.35 -29.80 66.77
N PRO A 225 -59.21 -29.23 65.88
CA PRO A 225 -58.82 -28.26 64.82
C PRO A 225 -59.58 -26.89 64.97
N PRO A 226 -59.91 -26.02 63.95
CA PRO A 226 -59.64 -25.99 62.49
C PRO A 226 -59.39 -24.59 61.78
N LEU A 227 -59.19 -24.65 60.45
CA LEU A 227 -59.74 -23.76 59.38
C LEU A 227 -59.06 -22.44 58.89
N ALA A 228 -59.42 -22.15 57.62
CA ALA A 228 -59.52 -20.84 56.94
C ALA A 228 -58.30 -20.20 56.23
N SER A 229 -58.04 -20.71 55.03
CA SER A 229 -57.83 -19.96 53.77
C SER A 229 -57.82 -18.42 53.80
N ARG A 230 -56.77 -17.81 53.24
CA ARG A 230 -56.79 -16.43 52.71
C ARG A 230 -56.26 -16.40 51.27
N THR A 231 -57.14 -16.09 50.32
CA THR A 231 -56.81 -15.70 48.95
C THR A 231 -56.50 -14.20 48.91
N SER A 232 -55.43 -13.80 48.21
CA SER A 232 -55.24 -12.39 47.82
C SER A 232 -54.34 -12.23 46.59
N THR A 233 -54.96 -11.75 45.51
CA THR A 233 -54.38 -10.81 44.52
C THR A 233 -53.08 -11.20 43.82
N SER A 234 -53.20 -11.87 42.67
CA SER A 234 -52.20 -11.81 41.61
C SER A 234 -52.21 -10.43 40.93
N LYS A 235 -51.11 -9.68 41.06
CA LYS A 235 -50.85 -8.48 40.26
C LYS A 235 -50.09 -8.91 38.98
N PRO A 236 -50.57 -8.60 37.76
CA PRO A 236 -49.83 -8.96 36.55
C PRO A 236 -48.48 -8.26 36.50
N ALA A 237 -47.41 -9.03 36.32
CA ALA A 237 -46.12 -8.50 35.91
C ALA A 237 -46.17 -8.23 34.39
N PRO A 238 -45.49 -7.18 33.87
CA PRO A 238 -45.34 -6.99 32.43
C PRO A 238 -44.59 -8.19 31.83
N PRO A 239 -44.88 -8.58 30.57
CA PRO A 239 -44.26 -9.75 29.96
C PRO A 239 -42.75 -9.57 29.82
N PRO A 240 -41.95 -10.64 29.98
CA PRO A 240 -40.53 -10.58 29.65
C PRO A 240 -40.39 -10.32 28.15
N VAL A 241 -39.57 -9.35 27.78
CA VAL A 241 -39.17 -9.14 26.38
C VAL A 241 -38.36 -10.35 25.95
N ALA A 242 -39.02 -11.28 25.27
CA ALA A 242 -38.38 -12.41 24.64
C ALA A 242 -37.50 -11.87 23.51
N VAL A 243 -36.18 -11.86 23.74
CA VAL A 243 -35.22 -11.76 22.65
C VAL A 243 -35.33 -13.08 21.87
N PRO A 244 -35.75 -13.09 20.60
CA PRO A 244 -35.85 -14.34 19.87
C PRO A 244 -34.45 -14.95 19.74
N LEU A 245 -34.31 -16.14 20.32
CA LEU A 245 -33.22 -17.06 20.05
C LEU A 245 -33.12 -17.27 18.53
N ASN A 246 -31.88 -17.38 18.03
CA ASN A 246 -31.55 -17.68 16.63
C ASN A 246 -32.57 -18.61 15.95
N GLU A 247 -33.56 -18.03 15.28
CA GLU A 247 -34.27 -18.72 14.22
C GLU A 247 -33.27 -18.96 13.09
N THR A 248 -33.25 -20.19 12.58
CA THR A 248 -32.48 -20.54 11.39
C THR A 248 -33.13 -19.89 10.18
N VAL A 249 -32.88 -18.59 9.99
CA VAL A 249 -33.40 -17.79 8.87
C VAL A 249 -32.96 -18.47 7.58
N THR A 250 -33.92 -19.07 6.88
CA THR A 250 -33.72 -19.60 5.53
C THR A 250 -33.29 -18.45 4.63
N PRO A 251 -32.08 -18.49 4.03
CA PRO A 251 -31.52 -17.31 3.40
C PRO A 251 -32.27 -16.97 2.11
N VAL A 252 -32.80 -15.76 2.04
CA VAL A 252 -33.66 -15.27 0.96
C VAL A 252 -32.88 -15.21 -0.36
N ASN A 253 -33.39 -15.87 -1.40
CA ASN A 253 -32.76 -15.85 -2.73
C ASN A 253 -33.12 -14.55 -3.47
N ILE A 254 -32.13 -13.70 -3.72
CA ILE A 254 -32.30 -12.36 -4.30
C ILE A 254 -32.79 -12.37 -5.76
N ASN A 255 -32.69 -13.52 -6.44
CA ASN A 255 -33.21 -13.70 -7.79
C ASN A 255 -34.71 -14.03 -7.82
N THR A 256 -35.26 -14.60 -6.74
CA THR A 256 -36.62 -15.17 -6.73
C THR A 256 -37.59 -14.53 -5.73
N ALA A 257 -37.09 -13.82 -4.72
CA ALA A 257 -37.92 -13.13 -3.73
C ALA A 257 -38.89 -12.11 -4.37
N SER A 258 -40.04 -11.85 -3.76
CA SER A 258 -40.88 -10.69 -4.13
C SER A 258 -40.27 -9.38 -3.61
N ALA A 259 -40.81 -8.22 -4.00
CA ALA A 259 -40.41 -6.93 -3.41
C ALA A 259 -40.75 -6.89 -1.92
N ASP A 260 -41.96 -7.34 -1.56
CA ASP A 260 -42.46 -7.36 -0.19
C ASP A 260 -41.61 -8.28 0.73
N ASP A 261 -41.13 -9.42 0.22
CA ASP A 261 -40.21 -10.31 0.96
C ASP A 261 -38.87 -9.62 1.28
N LEU A 262 -38.36 -8.80 0.34
CA LEU A 262 -37.10 -8.08 0.51
C LEU A 262 -37.24 -6.94 1.53
N GLU A 263 -38.39 -6.27 1.57
CA GLU A 263 -38.72 -5.30 2.62
C GLU A 263 -38.86 -6.00 3.99
N LEU A 264 -39.68 -7.07 4.07
CA LEU A 264 -40.07 -7.69 5.33
C LEU A 264 -38.96 -8.52 5.99
N PHE A 265 -38.21 -9.34 5.23
CA PHE A 265 -37.19 -10.24 5.79
C PHE A 265 -35.79 -9.62 5.88
N LEU A 266 -35.46 -8.68 4.98
CA LEU A 266 -34.14 -8.04 4.93
C LEU A 266 -34.13 -6.60 5.46
N GLY A 267 -35.30 -5.99 5.68
CA GLY A 267 -35.40 -4.59 6.15
C GLY A 267 -34.94 -3.58 5.10
N LEU A 268 -34.99 -3.94 3.81
CA LEU A 268 -34.68 -3.01 2.73
C LEU A 268 -35.77 -1.95 2.58
N THR A 269 -35.40 -0.74 2.16
CA THR A 269 -36.41 0.25 1.78
C THR A 269 -37.07 -0.14 0.46
N LYS A 270 -38.33 0.24 0.26
CA LYS A 270 -39.07 -0.01 -0.99
C LYS A 270 -38.30 0.36 -2.27
N ALA A 271 -37.67 1.53 -2.25
CA ALA A 271 -36.85 2.02 -3.36
C ALA A 271 -35.55 1.21 -3.59
N GLU A 272 -35.08 0.43 -2.62
CA GLU A 272 -34.01 -0.55 -2.79
C GLU A 272 -34.58 -1.90 -3.27
N ALA A 273 -35.68 -2.39 -2.68
CA ALA A 273 -36.35 -3.62 -3.07
C ALA A 273 -36.76 -3.60 -4.57
N ASP A 274 -37.38 -2.51 -5.04
CA ASP A 274 -37.72 -2.31 -6.44
C ASP A 274 -36.48 -2.39 -7.35
N LYS A 275 -35.36 -1.75 -6.96
CA LYS A 275 -34.10 -1.82 -7.71
C LYS A 275 -33.49 -3.23 -7.69
N VAL A 276 -33.68 -3.99 -6.60
CA VAL A 276 -33.25 -5.39 -6.55
C VAL A 276 -34.00 -6.19 -7.61
N VAL A 277 -35.33 -6.05 -7.68
CA VAL A 277 -36.17 -6.73 -8.67
C VAL A 277 -35.79 -6.34 -10.11
N LEU A 278 -35.64 -5.04 -10.38
CA LEU A 278 -35.34 -4.51 -11.72
C LEU A 278 -33.99 -4.96 -12.31
N ASN A 279 -32.98 -5.24 -11.47
CA ASN A 279 -31.61 -5.53 -11.93
C ASN A 279 -31.21 -7.02 -11.86
N ARG A 280 -32.20 -7.92 -11.76
CA ARG A 280 -32.03 -9.38 -11.88
C ARG A 280 -31.59 -9.77 -13.31
N PRO A 281 -30.84 -10.87 -13.50
CA PRO A 281 -30.33 -11.79 -12.47
C PRO A 281 -29.03 -11.31 -11.81
N TYR A 282 -28.74 -11.86 -10.62
CA TYR A 282 -27.48 -11.73 -9.91
C TYR A 282 -26.76 -13.07 -9.82
N ARG A 283 -25.46 -13.11 -10.12
CA ARG A 283 -24.66 -14.35 -9.98
C ARG A 283 -24.01 -14.49 -8.61
N LEU A 284 -23.72 -13.37 -7.96
CA LEU A 284 -23.06 -13.31 -6.66
C LEU A 284 -23.75 -12.28 -5.76
N ARG A 285 -23.81 -12.55 -4.45
CA ARG A 285 -24.39 -11.65 -3.44
C ARG A 285 -23.80 -10.24 -3.52
N GLY A 286 -22.48 -10.12 -3.75
CA GLY A 286 -21.78 -8.84 -3.87
C GLY A 286 -22.18 -7.97 -5.06
N GLU A 287 -22.89 -8.50 -6.06
CA GLU A 287 -23.37 -7.70 -7.20
C GLU A 287 -24.40 -6.64 -6.81
N LEU A 288 -25.11 -6.81 -5.67
CA LEU A 288 -25.99 -5.80 -5.09
C LEU A 288 -25.25 -4.47 -4.83
N VAL A 289 -24.00 -4.54 -4.39
CA VAL A 289 -23.15 -3.36 -4.16
C VAL A 289 -22.51 -2.90 -5.47
N SER A 290 -22.00 -3.83 -6.30
CA SER A 290 -21.34 -3.50 -7.57
C SER A 290 -22.26 -2.81 -8.58
N LYS A 291 -23.52 -3.25 -8.69
CA LYS A 291 -24.57 -2.61 -9.50
C LYS A 291 -25.20 -1.38 -8.81
N ARG A 292 -24.71 -0.97 -7.64
CA ARG A 292 -25.21 0.17 -6.83
C ARG A 292 -26.70 0.08 -6.47
N VAL A 293 -27.20 -1.14 -6.29
CA VAL A 293 -28.59 -1.43 -5.93
C VAL A 293 -28.83 -1.17 -4.44
N VAL A 294 -27.89 -1.65 -3.61
CA VAL A 294 -27.92 -1.52 -2.14
C VAL A 294 -26.60 -0.88 -1.66
N PRO A 295 -26.62 0.11 -0.74
CA PRO A 295 -25.42 0.68 -0.14
C PRO A 295 -24.60 -0.37 0.62
N LYS A 296 -23.27 -0.20 0.66
CA LYS A 296 -22.37 -1.15 1.34
C LYS A 296 -22.74 -1.38 2.81
N ALA A 297 -23.13 -0.33 3.54
CA ALA A 297 -23.53 -0.42 4.94
C ALA A 297 -24.75 -1.33 5.15
N THR A 298 -25.78 -1.19 4.31
CA THR A 298 -26.97 -2.04 4.32
C THR A 298 -26.63 -3.47 3.91
N PHE A 299 -25.81 -3.64 2.87
CA PHE A 299 -25.33 -4.96 2.42
C PHE A 299 -24.60 -5.73 3.52
N ASP A 300 -23.73 -5.06 4.28
CA ASP A 300 -22.96 -5.70 5.36
C ASP A 300 -23.82 -6.25 6.51
N VAL A 301 -25.07 -5.76 6.67
CA VAL A 301 -26.05 -6.28 7.64
C VAL A 301 -26.83 -7.48 7.09
N ILE A 302 -27.17 -7.47 5.79
CA ILE A 302 -28.05 -8.48 5.17
C ILE A 302 -27.29 -9.65 4.51
N LYS A 303 -25.99 -9.52 4.23
CA LYS A 303 -25.17 -10.49 3.45
C LYS A 303 -25.29 -11.95 3.90
N ASP A 304 -25.48 -12.17 5.20
CA ASP A 304 -25.56 -13.50 5.82
C ASP A 304 -26.98 -14.09 5.78
N ARG A 305 -27.99 -13.27 5.44
CA ARG A 305 -29.41 -13.65 5.29
C ARG A 305 -29.85 -13.81 3.83
N ILE A 306 -28.96 -13.56 2.87
CA ILE A 306 -29.25 -13.63 1.43
C ILE A 306 -28.46 -14.73 0.74
N THR A 307 -29.02 -15.29 -0.32
CA THR A 307 -28.34 -16.16 -1.30
C THR A 307 -28.50 -15.62 -2.72
N ALA A 308 -27.55 -15.97 -3.58
CA ALA A 308 -27.60 -15.70 -5.01
C ALA A 308 -27.33 -17.02 -5.74
N ALA A 309 -28.37 -17.84 -5.87
CA ALA A 309 -28.32 -19.06 -6.67
C ALA A 309 -28.88 -18.76 -8.07
N PRO A 310 -28.27 -19.28 -9.15
CA PRO A 310 -28.95 -19.32 -10.44
C PRO A 310 -30.20 -20.19 -10.34
N GLN A 311 -31.21 -19.90 -11.18
CA GLN A 311 -32.26 -20.86 -11.53
C GLN A 311 -31.74 -21.79 -12.64
#